data_AF-A0A7Z9S0J8-F1
#
_entry.id   AF-A0A7Z9S0J8-F1
#
_cell.length_a   1.000
_cell.length_b   1.000
_cell.length_c   1.000
_cell.angle_alpha   90.00
_cell.angle_beta   90.00
_cell.angle_gamma   90.00
#
_symmetry.space_group_name_H-M   'P 1'
#
loop_
_entity.id
_entity.type
_entity.pdbx_description
1 polymer ?
#
loop_
_entity_poly.entity_id
_entity_poly.type
_entity_poly.pdbx_seq_one_letter_code
_entity_poly.pdbx_strand_id
1 'polypeptide(L)'
;MNATLTLAMDFLLQLPQDNFTLKLAVPTSAWNEEHATSQEDPTKEPKAYLDRQEMNSVPDGERTYDADDRDQLRMLLLDETVGRYGQGNWTWQVTADQSDPDWIDEVDPDEGNDWVLEVEFVILTPRITEVV
;
A
#
# COMPACT_ATOMS: atom_id res chain seq x y z
N MET A 1 3.24 -7.71 1.55
CA MET A 1 2.06 -6.82 1.60
C MET A 1 1.87 -6.40 0.18
N ASN A 2 0.63 -6.50 -0.29
CA ASN A 2 0.31 -6.32 -1.70
C ASN A 2 -0.80 -5.29 -1.79
N ALA A 3 -0.69 -4.36 -2.72
CA ALA A 3 -1.73 -3.40 -3.01
C ALA A 3 -1.92 -3.32 -4.52
N THR A 4 -3.18 -3.33 -4.95
CA THR A 4 -3.56 -3.19 -6.35
C THR A 4 -4.61 -2.10 -6.46
N LEU A 5 -4.30 -1.05 -7.23
CA LEU A 5 -5.27 -0.07 -7.68
C LEU A 5 -5.73 -0.50 -9.08
N THR A 6 -7.04 -0.64 -9.27
CA THR A 6 -7.66 -0.96 -10.56
C THR A 6 -8.63 0.15 -10.93
N LEU A 7 -8.51 0.68 -12.15
CA LEU A 7 -9.46 1.62 -12.72
C LEU A 7 -10.52 0.86 -13.52
N ALA A 8 -11.79 1.17 -13.30
CA ALA A 8 -12.85 0.69 -14.16
C ALA A 8 -12.66 1.28 -15.56
N MET A 9 -12.94 0.48 -16.60
CA MET A 9 -12.94 1.03 -17.95
C MET A 9 -14.18 1.87 -18.17
N ASP A 10 -14.00 3.07 -18.72
CA ASP A 10 -15.13 3.83 -19.23
C ASP A 10 -15.76 3.12 -20.45
N PHE A 11 -17.10 3.14 -20.53
CA PHE A 11 -17.88 2.50 -21.58
C PHE A 11 -17.66 3.14 -22.96
N LEU A 12 -17.12 4.35 -23.00
CA LEU A 12 -16.68 5.00 -24.21
C LEU A 12 -15.27 4.53 -24.58
N LEU A 13 -15.17 3.29 -25.11
CA LEU A 13 -13.95 2.64 -25.64
C LEU A 13 -13.13 3.44 -26.68
N GLN A 14 -13.53 4.67 -27.00
CA GLN A 14 -12.86 5.59 -27.94
C GLN A 14 -12.14 6.74 -27.24
N LEU A 15 -12.29 6.91 -25.92
CA LEU A 15 -11.60 7.91 -25.12
C LEU A 15 -10.41 7.26 -24.39
N PRO A 16 -9.24 7.90 -24.38
CA PRO A 16 -8.18 7.51 -23.48
C PRO A 16 -8.67 7.50 -22.03
N GLN A 17 -7.95 6.75 -21.19
CA GLN A 17 -8.34 6.53 -19.82
C GLN A 17 -7.54 7.46 -18.92
N ASP A 18 -8.18 8.01 -17.89
CA ASP A 18 -7.48 8.75 -16.84
C ASP A 18 -6.35 7.94 -16.22
N ASN A 19 -5.30 8.66 -15.85
CA ASN A 19 -4.18 8.10 -15.11
C ASN A 19 -4.28 8.47 -13.64
N PHE A 20 -4.16 7.46 -12.78
CA PHE A 20 -4.16 7.61 -11.34
C PHE A 20 -2.81 7.20 -10.77
N THR A 21 -2.39 7.86 -9.70
CA THR A 21 -1.22 7.49 -8.92
C THR A 21 -1.61 7.00 -7.53
N LEU A 22 -1.15 5.80 -7.20
CA LEU A 22 -1.18 5.23 -5.87
C LEU A 22 0.10 5.60 -5.11
N LYS A 23 -0.06 6.22 -3.96
CA LYS A 23 1.03 6.58 -3.05
C LYS A 23 0.85 5.95 -1.68
N LEU A 24 1.95 5.43 -1.14
CA LEU A 24 2.03 4.91 0.22
C LEU A 24 3.15 5.61 0.98
N ALA A 25 2.83 6.12 2.16
CA ALA A 25 3.80 6.64 3.11
C ALA A 25 3.69 5.93 4.47
N VAL A 26 4.79 5.35 4.93
CA VAL A 26 4.93 4.72 6.26
C VAL A 26 6.00 5.47 7.06
N PRO A 27 5.61 6.28 8.05
CA PRO A 27 6.51 7.24 8.70
C PRO A 27 7.70 6.59 9.41
N THR A 28 7.49 5.49 10.13
CA THR A 28 8.53 4.91 10.99
C THR A 28 9.63 4.17 10.22
N SER A 29 9.35 3.76 8.98
CA SER A 29 10.27 3.01 8.13
C SER A 29 10.90 3.84 7.01
N ALA A 30 10.65 5.15 6.97
CA ALA A 30 11.02 6.03 5.86
C ALA A 30 10.60 5.47 4.48
N TRP A 31 9.51 4.71 4.46
CA TRP A 31 9.04 4.04 3.25
C TRP A 31 8.02 4.94 2.57
N ASN A 32 8.35 5.39 1.37
CA ASN A 32 7.54 6.26 0.54
C ASN A 32 7.63 5.75 -0.89
N GLU A 33 6.54 5.26 -1.44
CA GLU A 33 6.46 4.72 -2.81
C GLU A 33 5.29 5.34 -3.53
N GLU A 34 5.44 5.43 -4.84
CA GLU A 34 4.47 6.04 -5.74
C GLU A 34 4.43 5.23 -7.04
N HIS A 35 3.25 4.79 -7.43
CA HIS A 35 3.02 3.95 -8.59
C HIS A 35 1.83 4.46 -9.39
N ALA A 36 2.10 4.87 -10.63
CA ALA A 36 1.07 5.25 -11.59
C ALA A 36 0.38 4.01 -12.17
N THR A 37 -0.90 4.16 -12.52
CA THR A 37 -1.63 3.15 -13.28
C THR A 37 -1.05 3.02 -14.68
N SER A 38 -1.00 1.79 -15.18
CA SER A 38 -0.54 1.49 -16.53
C SER A 38 -1.45 0.46 -17.18
N GLN A 39 -1.53 0.54 -18.50
CA GLN A 39 -2.38 -0.31 -19.33
C GLN A 39 -1.59 -0.74 -20.56
N GLU A 40 -1.30 -2.04 -20.69
CA GLU A 40 -0.62 -2.58 -21.87
C GLU A 40 -1.60 -2.89 -23.02
N ASP A 41 -2.85 -3.19 -22.68
CA ASP A 41 -3.92 -3.57 -23.61
C ASP A 41 -5.11 -2.63 -23.41
N PRO A 42 -5.48 -1.79 -24.39
CA PRO A 42 -6.59 -0.84 -24.30
C PRO A 42 -7.95 -1.46 -23.97
N THR A 43 -8.07 -2.79 -24.09
CA THR A 43 -9.31 -3.52 -23.77
C THR A 43 -9.37 -4.05 -22.33
N LYS A 44 -8.34 -3.78 -21.52
CA LYS A 44 -8.23 -4.23 -20.13
C LYS A 44 -8.11 -3.07 -19.17
N GLU A 45 -8.57 -3.25 -17.95
CA GLU A 45 -8.48 -2.22 -16.89
C GLU A 45 -7.02 -1.78 -16.62
N PRO A 46 -6.75 -0.47 -16.56
CA PRO A 46 -5.48 0.07 -16.06
C PRO A 46 -5.24 -0.30 -14.60
N LYS A 47 -3.99 -0.63 -14.25
CA LYS A 47 -3.63 -1.07 -12.89
C LYS A 47 -2.32 -0.47 -12.40
N ALA A 48 -2.25 -0.22 -11.09
CA ALA A 48 -1.00 0.05 -10.37
C ALA A 48 -0.81 -1.01 -9.28
N TYR A 49 0.42 -1.51 -9.15
CA TYR A 49 0.76 -2.55 -8.19
C TYR A 49 1.87 -2.09 -7.27
N LEU A 50 1.70 -2.34 -5.98
CA LEU A 50 2.71 -2.12 -4.96
C LEU A 50 2.87 -3.43 -4.17
N ASP A 51 4.08 -3.97 -4.20
CA ASP A 51 4.46 -5.13 -3.39
C ASP A 51 5.62 -4.75 -2.48
N ARG A 52 5.51 -5.17 -1.22
CA ARG A 52 6.61 -5.09 -0.29
C ARG A 52 6.67 -6.34 0.57
N GLN A 53 7.75 -7.05 0.41
CA GLN A 53 8.07 -8.25 1.18
C GLN A 53 8.97 -7.91 2.36
N GLU A 54 9.13 -8.88 3.28
CA GLU A 54 10.09 -8.82 4.39
C GLU A 54 9.94 -7.62 5.33
N MET A 55 8.74 -7.04 5.40
CA MET A 55 8.45 -5.86 6.22
C MET A 55 8.47 -6.09 7.73
N ASN A 56 8.64 -7.33 8.16
CA ASN A 56 8.81 -7.81 9.53
C ASN A 56 9.04 -9.32 9.39
N SER A 57 10.30 -9.76 9.29
CA SER A 57 10.62 -11.19 9.19
C SER A 57 10.03 -11.97 10.36
N VAL A 58 9.53 -13.17 10.09
CA VAL A 58 9.13 -14.08 11.17
C VAL A 58 10.39 -14.45 11.95
N PRO A 59 10.38 -14.38 13.30
CA PRO A 59 11.54 -14.79 14.08
C PRO A 59 11.88 -16.27 13.81
N ASP A 60 13.17 -16.56 13.57
CA ASP A 60 13.65 -17.92 13.24
C ASP A 60 13.68 -18.90 14.45
N GLY A 61 13.09 -18.53 15.57
CA GLY A 61 13.09 -19.36 16.78
C GLY A 61 12.46 -18.71 18.01
N GLU A 62 12.36 -19.48 19.08
CA GLU A 62 11.94 -19.00 20.40
C GLU A 62 12.99 -18.05 20.98
N ARG A 63 12.52 -16.96 21.61
CA ARG A 63 13.38 -16.01 22.32
C ARG A 63 12.78 -15.73 23.69
N THR A 64 13.65 -15.64 24.68
CA THR A 64 13.30 -15.21 26.03
C THR A 64 13.63 -13.74 26.16
N TYR A 65 12.69 -12.98 26.74
CA TYR A 65 12.86 -11.57 27.03
C TYR A 65 12.64 -11.36 28.52
N ASP A 66 13.48 -10.52 29.13
CA ASP A 66 13.27 -10.02 30.47
C ASP A 66 12.66 -8.62 30.39
N ALA A 67 11.50 -8.44 31.01
CA ALA A 67 10.81 -7.16 31.11
C ALA A 67 10.03 -7.10 32.43
N ASP A 68 10.04 -5.94 33.06
CA ASP A 68 9.34 -5.68 34.32
C ASP A 68 7.82 -5.55 34.10
N ASP A 69 7.39 -5.20 32.88
CA ASP A 69 5.99 -5.13 32.50
C ASP A 69 5.74 -5.39 31.00
N ARG A 70 4.45 -5.52 30.65
CA ARG A 70 3.98 -5.80 29.28
C ARG A 70 4.34 -4.71 28.28
N ASP A 71 4.27 -3.45 28.69
CA ASP A 71 4.49 -2.32 27.77
C ASP A 71 5.99 -2.19 27.46
N GLN A 72 6.87 -2.45 28.44
CA GLN A 72 8.31 -2.62 28.24
C GLN A 72 8.62 -3.79 27.30
N LEU A 73 8.01 -4.96 27.49
CA LEU A 73 8.17 -6.10 26.60
C LEU A 73 7.71 -5.79 25.17
N ARG A 74 6.56 -5.11 25.03
CA ARG A 74 6.05 -4.67 23.73
C ARG A 74 7.04 -3.73 23.04
N MET A 75 7.61 -2.77 23.77
CA MET A 75 8.61 -1.86 23.23
C MET A 75 9.86 -2.62 22.77
N LEU A 76 10.36 -3.56 23.55
CA LEU A 76 11.52 -4.40 23.18
C LEU A 76 11.27 -5.17 21.88
N LEU A 77 10.08 -5.78 21.73
CA LEU A 77 9.72 -6.52 20.52
C LEU A 77 9.61 -5.61 19.27
N LEU A 78 9.06 -4.41 19.43
CA LEU A 78 8.92 -3.43 18.35
C LEU A 78 10.25 -2.75 18.00
N ASP A 79 11.17 -2.61 18.96
CA ASP A 79 12.48 -2.02 18.74
C ASP A 79 13.53 -3.00 18.21
N GLU A 80 13.21 -4.28 18.04
CA GLU A 80 14.11 -5.19 17.34
C GLU A 80 14.27 -4.77 15.88
N THR A 81 15.46 -5.00 15.30
CA THR A 81 15.77 -4.69 13.90
C THR A 81 14.70 -5.17 12.93
N VAL A 82 14.13 -6.34 13.22
CA VAL A 82 13.08 -6.95 12.42
C VAL A 82 11.73 -6.27 12.62
N GLY A 83 11.38 -5.92 13.87
CA GLY A 83 10.08 -5.34 14.26
C GLY A 83 9.90 -3.86 13.90
N ARG A 84 11.00 -3.13 13.60
CA ARG A 84 10.97 -1.67 13.33
C ARG A 84 10.24 -1.26 12.05
N TYR A 85 10.09 -2.17 11.10
CA TYR A 85 9.51 -1.86 9.80
C TYR A 85 7.98 -1.94 9.83
N GLY A 86 7.30 -1.05 9.10
CA GLY A 86 5.84 -1.09 8.99
C GLY A 86 5.06 -0.66 10.23
N GLN A 87 5.69 -0.02 11.22
CA GLN A 87 4.99 0.50 12.39
C GLN A 87 4.26 1.83 12.13
N GLY A 88 3.35 2.18 13.03
CA GLY A 88 2.63 3.45 13.01
C GLY A 88 1.47 3.50 12.02
N ASN A 89 0.99 4.72 11.78
CA ASN A 89 -0.14 4.96 10.88
C ASN A 89 0.36 5.10 9.44
N TRP A 90 -0.16 4.26 8.56
CA TRP A 90 0.17 4.30 7.14
C TRP A 90 -0.78 5.27 6.45
N THR A 91 -0.23 6.11 5.59
CA THR A 91 -1.03 7.04 4.78
C THR A 91 -1.07 6.52 3.36
N TRP A 92 -2.28 6.26 2.91
CA TRP A 92 -2.60 5.88 1.54
C TRP A 92 -3.19 7.09 0.83
N GLN A 93 -2.69 7.37 -0.35
CA GLN A 93 -3.21 8.44 -1.19
C GLN A 93 -3.39 7.92 -2.60
N VAL A 94 -4.57 8.17 -3.15
CA VAL A 94 -4.88 7.94 -4.56
C VAL A 94 -5.12 9.32 -5.16
N THR A 95 -4.34 9.66 -6.19
CA THR A 95 -4.43 10.94 -6.90
C THR A 95 -4.86 10.65 -8.33
N ALA A 96 -5.84 11.38 -8.85
CA ALA A 96 -6.09 11.45 -10.28
C ALA A 96 -5.12 12.49 -10.86
N ASP A 97 -4.19 12.07 -11.72
CA ASP A 97 -3.08 12.92 -12.14
C ASP A 97 -3.41 13.73 -13.39
N GLN A 98 -4.07 13.12 -14.39
CA GLN A 98 -4.51 13.77 -15.62
C GLN A 98 -5.73 13.06 -16.21
N SER A 99 -6.64 13.88 -16.74
CA SER A 99 -7.65 13.49 -17.72
C SER A 99 -6.98 13.29 -19.08
N ASP A 100 -7.23 12.19 -19.77
CA ASP A 100 -6.59 11.92 -21.07
C ASP A 100 -7.70 11.66 -22.12
N PRO A 101 -7.92 12.52 -23.15
CA PRO A 101 -7.02 13.52 -23.70
C PRO A 101 -7.50 14.97 -23.47
N ASP A 102 -6.55 15.89 -23.35
CA ASP A 102 -6.77 17.32 -23.48
C ASP A 102 -7.23 17.65 -24.93
N TRP A 103 -8.54 17.72 -25.15
CA TRP A 103 -9.07 18.21 -26.42
C TRP A 103 -8.74 19.70 -26.54
N ILE A 104 -8.75 20.23 -27.77
CA ILE A 104 -8.42 21.62 -28.15
C ILE A 104 -9.13 22.73 -27.31
N ASP A 105 -10.08 22.38 -26.44
CA ASP A 105 -10.86 23.27 -25.57
C ASP A 105 -10.69 23.06 -24.04
N GLU A 106 -9.71 22.27 -23.55
CA GLU A 106 -9.48 22.00 -22.10
C GLU A 106 -10.69 21.41 -21.33
N VAL A 107 -11.71 20.93 -22.05
CA VAL A 107 -12.88 20.27 -21.45
C VAL A 107 -12.63 18.76 -21.43
N ASP A 108 -12.45 18.24 -20.22
CA ASP A 108 -12.50 16.81 -19.95
C ASP A 108 -13.89 16.24 -20.32
N PRO A 109 -13.98 15.33 -21.30
CA PRO A 109 -15.23 14.81 -21.79
C PRO A 109 -15.86 13.72 -20.93
N ASP A 110 -15.08 13.13 -20.01
CA ASP A 110 -15.54 12.08 -19.13
C ASP A 110 -15.65 12.58 -17.66
N GLU A 111 -16.34 11.80 -16.82
CA GLU A 111 -16.55 12.16 -15.41
C GLU A 111 -15.44 11.58 -14.50
N GLY A 112 -14.36 11.05 -15.11
CA GLY A 112 -13.30 10.28 -14.49
C GLY A 112 -13.63 8.80 -14.29
N ASN A 113 -12.58 8.01 -14.06
CA ASN A 113 -12.71 6.56 -13.85
C ASN A 113 -13.11 6.21 -12.41
N ASP A 114 -14.13 5.36 -12.27
CA ASP A 114 -14.34 4.61 -11.02
C ASP A 114 -13.08 3.80 -10.69
N TRP A 115 -12.76 3.64 -9.41
CA TRP A 115 -11.55 2.93 -9.00
C TRP A 115 -11.76 2.06 -7.76
N VAL A 116 -10.98 0.98 -7.69
CA VAL A 116 -10.94 0.06 -6.56
C VAL A 116 -9.51 -0.12 -6.11
N LEU A 117 -9.24 0.17 -4.84
CA LEU A 117 -7.99 -0.14 -4.17
C LEU A 117 -8.17 -1.37 -3.28
N GLU A 118 -7.48 -2.45 -3.62
CA GLU A 118 -7.40 -3.66 -2.81
C GLU A 118 -6.04 -3.71 -2.11
N VAL A 119 -6.04 -3.92 -0.79
CA VAL A 119 -4.82 -4.01 -0.01
C VAL A 119 -4.84 -5.25 0.88
N GLU A 120 -3.79 -6.05 0.78
CA GLU A 120 -3.60 -7.28 1.52
C GLU A 120 -2.39 -7.17 2.46
N PHE A 121 -2.62 -7.48 3.73
CA PHE A 121 -1.61 -7.47 4.78
C PHE A 121 -1.52 -8.83 5.47
N VAL A 122 -0.30 -9.21 5.83
CA VAL A 122 -0.05 -10.29 6.79
C VAL A 122 0.24 -9.63 8.14
N ILE A 123 -0.56 -9.94 9.15
CA ILE A 123 -0.42 -9.39 10.50
C ILE A 123 0.17 -10.48 11.40
N LEU A 124 1.37 -10.23 11.93
CA LEU A 124 1.98 -11.07 12.95
C LEU A 124 1.49 -10.61 14.33
N THR A 125 0.88 -11.53 15.09
CA THR A 125 0.43 -11.25 16.47
C THR A 125 1.32 -12.02 17.44
N PRO A 126 2.16 -11.36 18.25
CA PRO A 126 2.99 -12.05 19.23
C PRO A 126 2.12 -12.64 20.35
N ARG A 127 2.43 -13.88 20.74
CA ARG A 127 1.84 -14.53 21.92
C ARG A 127 2.89 -14.65 23.01
N ILE A 128 2.66 -13.96 24.12
CA ILE A 128 3.56 -13.96 25.28
C ILE A 128 3.04 -14.96 26.30
N THR A 129 3.94 -15.77 26.85
CA THR A 129 3.65 -16.69 27.96
C THR A 129 4.66 -16.42 29.07
N GLU A 130 4.18 -16.28 30.30
CA GLU A 130 5.02 -16.15 31.48
C GLU A 130 5.72 -17.49 31.75
N VAL A 131 7.04 -17.45 32.01
CA VAL A 131 7.83 -18.62 32.39
C VAL A 131 8.08 -18.51 33.89
N VAL A 132 7.67 -19.54 34.64
CA VAL A 132 7.73 -19.63 36.11
C VAL A 132 8.83 -20.58 36.54
#